data_AF-A0A3D0MZ12-F1
#
_entry.id   AF-A0A3D0MZ12-F1
#
_cell.length_a   1.000
_cell.length_b   1.000
_cell.length_c   1.000
_cell.angle_alpha   90.00
_cell.angle_beta   90.00
_cell.angle_gamma   90.00
#
_symmetry.space_group_name_H-M   'P 1'
#
loop_
_entity.id
_entity.type
_entity.pdbx_description
1 polymer ?
#
loop_
_entity_poly.entity_id
_entity_poly.type
_entity_poly.pdbx_seq_one_letter_code
_entity_poly.pdbx_strand_id
1 'polypeptide(L)' 'MQNPKYFIFDFDSTFVSAEGFDLLLEISLKKDKNKNEKISKIKEITKIGMNGVISIFDSLSLKVNL' A
#
# COMPACT_ATOMS: atom_id res chain seq x y z
N MET A 1 -14.70 -32.55 -21.29
CA MET A 1 -14.38 -31.12 -21.49
C MET A 1 -13.61 -30.65 -20.26
N GLN A 2 -12.41 -30.11 -20.40
CA GLN A 2 -11.71 -29.54 -19.24
C GLN A 2 -12.38 -28.21 -18.87
N ASN A 3 -12.82 -28.08 -17.62
CA ASN A 3 -13.29 -26.79 -17.11
C ASN A 3 -12.10 -25.82 -17.08
N PRO A 4 -12.28 -24.56 -17.51
CA PRO A 4 -11.25 -23.55 -17.36
C PRO A 4 -10.90 -23.40 -15.88
N LYS A 5 -9.60 -23.45 -15.57
CA LYS A 5 -9.08 -23.19 -14.23
C LYS A 5 -8.80 -21.70 -14.11
N TYR A 6 -9.39 -21.07 -13.10
CA TYR A 6 -9.13 -19.69 -12.76
C TYR A 6 -8.21 -19.64 -11.54
N PHE A 7 -7.21 -18.77 -11.60
CA PHE A 7 -6.34 -18.45 -10.48
C PHE A 7 -6.54 -16.98 -10.14
N ILE A 8 -6.79 -16.68 -8.87
CA ILE A 8 -6.95 -15.33 -8.36
C ILE A 8 -5.76 -15.06 -7.46
N PHE A 9 -5.07 -13.96 -7.72
CA PHE A 9 -3.93 -13.50 -6.94
C PHE A 9 -4.22 -12.09 -6.46
N ASP A 10 -3.83 -11.82 -5.23
CA ASP A 10 -3.65 -10.43 -4.81
C ASP A 10 -2.48 -9.81 -5.59
N PHE A 11 -2.50 -8.50 -5.74
CA PHE A 11 -1.51 -7.79 -6.54
C PHE A 11 -0.29 -7.44 -5.70
N ASP A 12 -0.49 -6.54 -4.73
CA ASP A 12 0.55 -6.04 -3.83
C ASP A 12 1.04 -7.15 -2.91
N SER A 13 2.35 -7.20 -2.69
CA SER A 13 3.03 -8.22 -1.87
C SER A 13 2.73 -9.70 -2.21
N THR A 14 2.13 -9.98 -3.38
CA THR A 14 1.82 -11.33 -3.86
C THR A 14 2.30 -11.53 -5.30
N PHE A 15 1.71 -10.80 -6.27
CA PHE A 15 2.16 -10.85 -7.66
C PHE A 15 3.39 -9.95 -7.87
N VAL A 16 3.45 -8.84 -7.15
CA VAL A 16 4.61 -7.94 -7.10
C VAL A 16 5.19 -7.89 -5.68
N SER A 17 6.49 -7.64 -5.55
CA SER A 17 7.18 -7.57 -4.26
C SER A 17 7.10 -6.18 -3.60
N ALA A 18 6.20 -5.32 -4.08
CA ALA A 18 6.10 -3.92 -3.66
C ALA A 18 4.66 -3.57 -3.32
N GLU A 19 4.50 -2.51 -2.55
CA GLU A 19 3.22 -1.89 -2.22
C GLU A 19 2.98 -0.74 -3.19
N GLY A 20 2.12 -0.96 -4.20
CA GLY A 20 1.96 -0.04 -5.32
C GLY A 20 1.54 1.37 -4.90
N PHE A 21 0.61 1.47 -3.94
CA PHE A 21 0.14 2.78 -3.46
C PHE A 21 1.22 3.55 -2.70
N ASP A 22 2.07 2.86 -1.93
CA ASP A 22 3.15 3.49 -1.18
C ASP A 22 4.22 4.07 -2.11
N LEU A 23 4.50 3.39 -3.24
CA LEU A 23 5.39 3.92 -4.29
C LEU A 23 4.84 5.20 -4.92
N LEU A 24 3.53 5.26 -5.17
CA LEU A 24 2.88 6.46 -5.72
C LEU A 24 3.01 7.65 -4.76
N LEU A 25 2.82 7.42 -3.47
CA LEU A 25 2.98 8.46 -2.45
C LEU A 25 4.44 8.91 -2.33
N GLU A 26 5.40 8.00 -2.40
CA GLU A 26 6.82 8.37 -2.43
C GLU A 26 7.15 9.29 -3.62
N ILE A 27 6.60 9.00 -4.80
CA ILE A 27 6.76 9.85 -5.99
C ILE A 27 6.11 11.22 -5.77
N SER A 28 4.89 11.25 -5.20
CA SER A 28 4.17 12.49 -4.86
C SER A 28 4.96 13.38 -3.90
N LEU A 29 5.62 12.77 -2.91
CA LEU A 29 6.40 13.46 -1.88
C LEU A 29 7.81 13.89 -2.32
N LYS A 30 8.19 13.72 -3.59
CA LYS A 30 9.56 13.98 -4.08
C LYS A 30 10.09 15.39 -3.76
N LYS A 31 9.22 16.40 -3.65
CA LYS A 31 9.58 17.80 -3.34
C LYS A 31 9.23 18.23 -1.90
N ASP A 32 8.69 17.32 -1.09
CA ASP A 32 8.31 17.61 0.29
C ASP A 32 9.54 17.66 1.20
N LYS A 33 9.65 18.71 2.03
CA LYS A 33 10.75 18.86 2.99
C LYS A 33 10.74 17.76 4.06
N ASN A 34 9.58 17.20 4.34
CA ASN A 34 9.36 16.15 5.32
C ASN A 34 9.18 14.77 4.67
N LYS A 35 9.62 14.59 3.39
CA LYS A 35 9.47 13.35 2.61
C LYS A 35 9.80 12.09 3.43
N ASN A 36 10.95 12.06 4.09
CA ASN A 36 11.42 10.87 4.79
C ASN A 36 10.51 10.49 5.98
N GLU A 37 10.03 11.49 6.72
CA GLU A 37 9.11 11.27 7.85
C GLU A 37 7.77 10.73 7.35
N LYS A 38 7.20 11.36 6.32
CA LYS A 38 5.92 10.93 5.74
C LYS A 38 6.01 9.53 5.13
N ILE A 39 7.08 9.20 4.42
CA ILE A 39 7.29 7.83 3.89
C ILE A 39 7.39 6.81 5.01
N SER A 40 8.06 7.14 6.12
CA SER A 40 8.12 6.25 7.28
C SER A 40 6.72 6.00 7.85
N LYS A 41 5.92 7.05 8.00
CA LYS A 41 4.52 6.96 8.46
C LYS A 41 3.65 6.15 7.50
N ILE A 42 3.79 6.35 6.18
CA ILE A 42 3.09 5.58 5.15
C ILE A 42 3.36 4.08 5.32
N LYS A 43 4.64 3.69 5.45
CA LYS A 43 5.03 2.28 5.65
C LYS A 43 4.47 1.70 6.94
N GLU A 44 4.43 2.49 8.01
CA GLU A 44 3.83 2.09 9.28
C GLU A 44 2.32 1.86 9.14
N ILE A 45 1.61 2.78 8.48
CA ILE A 45 0.17 2.67 8.19
C ILE A 45 -0.14 1.43 7.34
N THR A 46 0.68 1.15 6.33
CA THR A 46 0.55 -0.06 5.50
C THR A 46 0.75 -1.32 6.33
N LYS A 47 1.78 -1.37 7.18
CA LYS A 47 2.03 -2.51 8.07
C LYS A 47 0.85 -2.79 9.01
N ILE A 48 0.30 -1.77 9.66
CA ILE A 48 -0.84 -1.96 10.58
C ILE A 48 -2.13 -2.32 9.83
N GLY A 49 -2.30 -1.81 8.60
CA GLY A 49 -3.42 -2.19 7.72
C GLY A 49 -3.35 -3.66 7.30
N MET A 50 -2.18 -4.12 6.83
CA MET A 50 -1.95 -5.52 6.45
C MET A 50 -2.10 -6.49 7.64
N ASN A 51 -1.71 -6.05 8.84
CA ASN A 51 -1.91 -6.83 10.07
C ASN A 51 -3.37 -6.83 10.58
N GLY A 52 -4.28 -6.11 9.91
CA GLY A 52 -5.69 -6.04 10.27
C GLY A 52 -6.00 -5.17 11.49
N VAL A 53 -5.06 -4.33 11.94
CA VAL A 53 -5.26 -3.41 13.08
C VAL A 53 -6.22 -2.28 12.70
N ILE A 54 -6.16 -1.82 11.45
CA ILE A 54 -7.06 -0.80 10.90
C ILE A 54 -7.69 -1.31 9.59
N SER A 55 -8.83 -0.76 9.22
CA SER A 55 -9.47 -1.12 7.94
C SER A 55 -8.67 -0.59 6.75
N ILE A 56 -8.88 -1.16 5.56
CA ILE A 56 -8.27 -0.67 4.33
C ILE A 56 -8.69 0.78 4.03
N PHE A 57 -9.93 1.15 4.35
CA PHE A 57 -10.42 2.52 4.18
C PHE A 57 -9.72 3.49 5.11
N ASP A 58 -9.49 3.11 6.37
CA ASP A 58 -8.74 3.93 7.33
C ASP A 58 -7.28 4.07 6.91
N SER A 59 -6.65 2.96 6.48
CA SER A 59 -5.27 2.96 5.98
C SER A 59 -5.08 3.91 4.80
N LEU A 60 -5.97 3.84 3.80
CA LEU A 60 -5.96 4.73 2.65
C LEU A 60 -6.19 6.19 3.06
N SER A 61 -7.18 6.45 3.92
CA SER A 61 -7.52 7.80 4.37
C SER A 61 -6.37 8.45 5.14
N LEU A 62 -5.72 7.72 6.04
CA LEU A 62 -4.56 8.21 6.77
C LEU A 62 -3.40 8.54 5.82
N LYS A 63 -3.13 7.68 4.85
CA LYS A 63 -2.04 7.87 3.88
C LYS A 63 -2.25 9.09 2.97
N VAL A 64 -3.48 9.33 2.52
CA VAL A 64 -3.80 10.47 1.64
C VAL A 64 -3.71 11.82 2.37
N ASN A 65 -3.95 11.83 3.68
CA ASN A 65 -3.93 13.05 4.49
C ASN A 65 -2.54 13.44 5.03
N LEU A 66 -1.49 12.69 4.69
CA LEU A 66 -0.10 13.00 5.06
C LEU A 66 0.53 14.05 4.14
#